data_AF-E9I7B8-F1
#
_entry.id   AF-E9I7B8-F1
#
_cell.length_a   1.000
_cell.length_b   1.000
_cell.length_c   1.000
_cell.angle_alpha   90.00
_cell.angle_beta   90.00
_cell.angle_gamma   90.00
#
_symmetry.space_group_name_H-M   'P 1'
#
loop_
_entity.id
_entity.type
_entity.pdbx_description
1 polymer ?
#
loop_
_entity_poly.entity_id
_entity_poly.type
_entity_poly.pdbx_seq_one_letter_code
_entity_poly.pdbx_strand_id
1 'polypeptide(L)'
;MIMLELALGQHPFAGLSEAVILHHLTTRELELNTLTDAYLRKLLRGLLLRDPKKRWGDEQIMRWLARDTSLPDAVETTAMGGFREPYHIGYDLCHTREQLAVALARNWDDGVRDISNAQLLAWFRDVQKDQNAVRVLLDMRHDKKLSVDVQLLRLILYLAPGIPPVWRGETIELPAILSYANRSLKGDELASSWLNQLYNYGVLEAYADAGNKEIANIVQKWQHCCKQIQQAWQEAFGLVKDYASKHLPGEYANIDKLVYGIEADDRAPLHKLHARVLALVYDERWPERLRKRLVIAYAGLKAYCPWLSALGEIEQMPVASLL
;
A
#
# COMPACT_ATOMS: atom_id res chain seq x y z
N MET A 1 11.65 20.36 -23.55
CA MET A 1 12.62 19.75 -22.63
C MET A 1 14.03 20.27 -22.88
N ILE A 2 14.61 20.11 -24.08
CA ILE A 2 15.96 20.64 -24.42
C ILE A 2 16.17 22.11 -24.03
N MET A 3 15.24 23.01 -24.39
CA MET A 3 15.34 24.44 -24.02
C MET A 3 15.23 24.71 -22.52
N LEU A 4 14.51 23.86 -21.77
CA LEU A 4 14.38 23.97 -20.32
C LEU A 4 15.69 23.53 -19.62
N GLU A 5 16.32 22.48 -20.14
CA GLU A 5 17.62 21.97 -19.65
C GLU A 5 18.73 22.97 -19.87
N LEU A 6 18.76 23.63 -21.03
CA LEU A 6 19.70 24.71 -21.32
C LEU A 6 19.49 25.92 -20.41
N ALA A 7 18.25 26.22 -20.03
CA ALA A 7 17.93 27.33 -19.14
C ALA A 7 18.27 27.05 -17.67
N LEU A 8 18.13 25.80 -17.23
CA LEU A 8 18.40 25.37 -15.84
C LEU A 8 19.84 24.85 -15.64
N GLY A 9 20.58 24.56 -16.71
CA GLY A 9 21.93 24.00 -16.67
C GLY A 9 22.00 22.53 -16.23
N GLN A 10 20.85 21.91 -15.97
CA GLN A 10 20.72 20.51 -15.53
C GLN A 10 19.39 19.93 -16.00
N HIS A 11 19.33 18.60 -16.13
CA HIS A 11 18.10 17.92 -16.52
C HIS A 11 17.06 18.07 -15.39
N PRO A 12 15.82 18.52 -15.67
CA PRO A 12 14.80 18.78 -14.64
C PRO A 12 14.37 17.53 -13.87
N PHE A 13 14.74 16.36 -14.37
CA PHE A 13 14.50 15.07 -13.71
C PHE A 13 15.79 14.31 -13.37
N ALA A 14 16.94 14.99 -13.30
CA ALA A 14 18.20 14.35 -12.92
C ALA A 14 18.08 13.68 -11.54
N GLY A 15 18.42 12.38 -11.46
CA GLY A 15 18.38 11.61 -10.22
C GLY A 15 17.01 11.03 -9.82
N LEU A 16 15.96 11.22 -10.63
CA LEU A 16 14.63 10.63 -10.40
C LEU A 16 14.47 9.29 -11.14
N SER A 17 13.71 8.37 -10.55
CA SER A 17 13.36 7.10 -11.20
C SER A 17 12.30 7.29 -12.28
N GLU A 18 12.27 6.39 -13.27
CA GLU A 18 11.36 6.50 -14.44
C GLU A 18 9.88 6.59 -14.05
N ALA A 19 9.45 5.88 -13.01
CA ALA A 19 8.10 5.96 -12.47
C ALA A 19 7.78 7.36 -11.89
N VAL A 20 8.75 7.99 -11.23
CA VAL A 20 8.64 9.36 -10.70
C VAL A 20 8.64 10.38 -11.83
N ILE A 21 9.41 10.16 -12.90
CA ILE A 21 9.43 11.02 -14.11
C ILE A 21 8.07 10.98 -14.81
N LEU A 22 7.53 9.78 -15.05
CA LEU A 22 6.20 9.59 -15.64
C LEU A 22 5.11 10.23 -14.78
N HIS A 23 5.19 10.08 -13.47
CA HIS A 23 4.29 10.75 -12.54
C HIS A 23 4.42 12.27 -12.63
N HIS A 24 5.63 12.83 -12.56
CA HIS A 24 5.88 14.27 -12.68
C HIS A 24 5.38 14.86 -14.00
N LEU A 25 5.60 14.17 -15.13
CA LEU A 25 5.14 14.59 -16.45
C LEU A 25 3.62 14.56 -16.59
N THR A 26 2.93 13.70 -15.83
CA THR A 26 1.47 13.53 -15.90
C THR A 26 0.73 14.35 -14.84
N THR A 27 1.32 14.60 -13.67
CA THR A 27 0.62 15.21 -12.52
C THR A 27 1.08 16.61 -12.17
N ARG A 28 2.35 17.00 -12.39
CA ARG A 28 2.85 18.33 -11.99
C ARG A 28 2.97 19.31 -13.16
N GLU A 29 2.63 20.58 -12.92
CA GLU A 29 3.12 21.66 -13.78
C GLU A 29 4.61 21.84 -13.49
N LEU A 30 5.45 21.92 -14.52
CA LEU A 30 6.88 22.22 -14.34
C LEU A 30 7.00 23.60 -13.71
N GLU A 31 7.73 23.72 -12.59
CA GLU A 31 7.91 24.98 -11.87
C GLU A 31 8.79 25.96 -12.67
N LEU A 32 8.20 26.64 -13.66
CA LEU A 32 8.87 27.63 -14.52
C LEU A 32 9.10 28.98 -13.83
N ASN A 33 8.68 29.12 -12.57
CA ASN A 33 8.83 30.34 -11.77
C ASN A 33 10.27 30.60 -11.32
N THR A 34 11.12 29.57 -11.36
CA THR A 34 12.56 29.66 -11.05
C THR A 34 13.36 30.40 -12.13
N LEU A 35 12.80 30.55 -13.33
CA LEU A 35 13.40 31.28 -14.44
C LEU A 35 13.19 32.78 -14.24
N THR A 36 14.25 33.58 -14.23
CA THR A 36 14.17 35.05 -14.10
C THR A 36 13.67 35.74 -15.38
N ASP A 37 13.93 35.18 -16.56
CA ASP A 37 13.51 35.74 -17.84
C ASP A 37 12.04 35.41 -18.16
N ALA A 38 11.18 36.42 -18.06
CA ALA A 38 9.75 36.32 -18.37
C ALA A 38 9.48 35.97 -19.84
N TYR A 39 10.37 36.36 -20.75
CA TYR A 39 10.23 36.13 -22.18
C TYR A 39 10.49 34.67 -22.55
N LEU A 40 11.56 34.09 -21.98
CA LEU A 40 11.88 32.67 -22.08
C LEU A 40 10.83 31.81 -21.38
N ARG A 41 10.30 32.27 -20.23
CA ARG A 41 9.22 31.59 -19.50
C ARG A 41 7.96 31.43 -20.36
N LYS A 42 7.61 32.46 -21.15
CA LYS A 42 6.46 32.43 -22.07
C LYS A 42 6.63 31.36 -23.15
N LEU A 43 7.82 31.25 -23.75
CA LEU A 43 8.14 30.20 -24.72
C LEU A 43 8.03 28.81 -24.11
N LEU A 44 8.62 28.61 -22.93
CA LEU A 44 8.63 27.32 -22.26
C LEU A 44 7.22 26.88 -21.86
N ARG A 45 6.37 27.82 -21.41
CA ARG A 45 4.94 27.54 -21.17
C ARG A 45 4.23 27.05 -22.43
N GLY A 46 4.45 27.69 -23.58
CA GLY A 46 3.83 27.30 -24.84
C GLY A 46 4.28 25.96 -25.42
N LEU A 47 5.59 25.66 -25.32
CA LEU A 47 6.17 24.42 -25.81
C LEU A 47 5.87 23.21 -24.92
N LEU A 48 5.67 23.44 -23.62
CA LEU A 48 5.44 22.40 -22.63
C LEU A 48 3.95 22.19 -22.30
N LEU A 49 3.04 22.77 -23.09
CA LEU A 49 1.60 22.53 -22.94
C LEU A 49 1.28 21.03 -23.11
N ARG A 50 0.46 20.52 -22.19
CA ARG A 50 0.06 19.10 -22.17
C ARG A 50 -0.80 18.72 -23.36
N ASP A 51 -1.78 19.57 -23.72
CA ASP A 51 -2.67 19.35 -24.86
C ASP A 51 -1.90 19.56 -26.19
N PRO A 52 -1.70 18.51 -27.00
CA PRO A 52 -0.95 18.61 -28.25
C PRO A 52 -1.57 19.59 -29.25
N LYS A 53 -2.88 19.82 -29.19
CA LYS A 53 -3.58 20.76 -30.09
C LYS A 53 -3.42 22.22 -29.68
N LYS A 54 -3.15 22.47 -28.39
CA LYS A 54 -2.90 23.82 -27.85
C LYS A 54 -1.41 24.15 -27.76
N ARG A 55 -0.54 23.13 -27.83
CA ARG A 55 0.91 23.27 -27.82
C ARG A 55 1.38 24.18 -28.94
N TRP A 56 2.30 25.09 -28.60
CA TRP A 56 2.88 25.99 -29.59
C TRP A 56 3.62 25.20 -30.67
N GLY A 57 3.24 25.47 -31.91
CA GLY A 57 3.91 25.01 -33.11
C GLY A 57 4.87 26.06 -33.66
N ASP A 58 5.35 25.75 -34.85
CA ASP A 58 6.20 26.57 -35.71
C ASP A 58 5.69 28.01 -35.87
N GLU A 59 4.40 28.23 -36.12
CA GLU A 59 3.85 29.58 -36.30
C GLU A 59 3.99 30.45 -35.03
N GLN A 60 3.67 29.90 -33.86
CA GLN A 60 3.77 30.61 -32.59
C GLN A 60 5.23 30.83 -32.18
N ILE A 61 6.13 29.89 -32.49
CA ILE A 61 7.57 30.03 -32.26
C ILE A 61 8.15 31.14 -33.14
N MET A 62 7.76 31.24 -34.41
CA MET A 62 8.23 32.29 -35.31
C MET A 62 7.76 33.68 -34.88
N ARG A 63 6.51 33.80 -34.42
CA ARG A 63 5.98 35.04 -33.84
C ARG A 63 6.64 35.41 -32.52
N TRP A 64 6.97 34.41 -31.69
CA TRP A 64 7.80 34.61 -30.52
C TRP A 64 9.20 35.10 -30.93
N LEU A 65 9.89 34.50 -31.90
CA LEU A 65 11.20 34.99 -32.35
C LEU A 65 11.14 36.43 -32.87
N ALA A 66 10.03 36.83 -33.47
CA ALA A 66 9.79 38.19 -33.97
C ALA A 66 9.46 39.24 -32.88
N ARG A 67 9.44 38.87 -31.59
CA ARG A 67 9.03 39.73 -30.45
C ARG A 67 7.63 40.34 -30.62
N ASP A 68 6.72 39.60 -31.24
CA ASP A 68 5.35 40.05 -31.44
C ASP A 68 4.62 40.16 -30.09
N THR A 69 4.29 41.39 -29.69
CA THR A 69 3.60 41.69 -28.42
C THR A 69 2.13 41.27 -28.43
N SER A 70 1.56 40.97 -29.61
CA SER A 70 0.17 40.50 -29.77
C SER A 70 0.02 38.99 -29.60
N LEU A 71 1.13 38.25 -29.43
CA LEU A 71 1.10 36.81 -29.21
C LEU A 71 0.38 36.52 -27.88
N PRO A 72 -0.77 35.84 -27.87
CA PRO A 72 -1.46 35.52 -26.63
C PRO A 72 -0.57 34.65 -25.74
N ASP A 73 -0.66 34.85 -24.43
CA ASP A 73 0.03 33.97 -23.50
C ASP A 73 -0.47 32.54 -23.68
N ALA A 74 0.47 31.59 -23.65
CA ALA A 74 0.17 30.18 -23.53
C ALA A 74 -0.45 29.93 -22.16
N VAL A 75 -1.75 30.22 -22.05
CA VAL A 75 -2.54 29.90 -20.87
C VAL A 75 -2.95 28.44 -21.04
N GLU A 76 -2.35 27.54 -20.27
CA GLU A 76 -3.05 26.28 -19.97
C GLU A 76 -4.41 26.71 -19.44
N THR A 77 -5.48 26.37 -20.15
CA THR A 77 -6.83 26.48 -19.59
C THR A 77 -6.96 25.38 -18.55
N THR A 78 -6.14 25.43 -17.51
CA THR A 78 -6.43 24.82 -16.22
C THR A 78 -7.67 25.55 -15.78
N ALA A 79 -8.83 24.89 -15.93
CA ALA A 79 -9.85 25.10 -14.92
C ALA A 79 -9.12 25.05 -13.58
N MET A 80 -9.19 26.12 -12.79
CA MET A 80 -8.59 26.21 -11.45
C MET A 80 -8.79 24.86 -10.72
N GLY A 81 -7.76 24.01 -10.70
CA GLY A 81 -7.82 22.65 -10.15
C GLY A 81 -7.63 22.63 -8.63
N GLY A 82 -7.60 23.82 -8.02
CA GLY A 82 -7.52 24.00 -6.58
C GLY A 82 -8.91 24.04 -5.94
N PHE A 83 -8.92 23.86 -4.63
CA PHE A 83 -10.09 24.05 -3.81
C PHE A 83 -10.53 25.51 -3.79
N ARG A 84 -11.85 25.74 -3.69
CA ARG A 84 -12.47 27.07 -3.61
C ARG A 84 -11.97 27.85 -2.40
N GLU A 85 -11.92 27.16 -1.27
CA GLU A 85 -11.26 27.59 -0.05
C GLU A 85 -10.25 26.52 0.36
N PRO A 86 -9.09 26.89 0.91
CA PRO A 86 -8.12 25.90 1.39
C PRO A 86 -8.65 25.13 2.60
N TYR A 87 -8.23 23.88 2.73
CA TYR A 87 -8.47 23.09 3.94
C TYR A 87 -7.30 23.23 4.89
N HIS A 88 -7.58 23.44 6.17
CA HIS A 88 -6.56 23.49 7.21
C HIS A 88 -6.55 22.20 8.01
N ILE A 89 -5.40 21.54 8.09
CA ILE A 89 -5.20 20.33 8.90
C ILE A 89 -3.85 20.40 9.60
N GLY A 90 -3.84 20.26 10.93
CA GLY A 90 -2.63 20.46 11.72
C GLY A 90 -2.05 21.88 11.53
N TYR A 91 -0.89 21.98 10.88
CA TYR A 91 -0.24 23.25 10.49
C TYR A 91 -0.26 23.47 8.96
N ASP A 92 -0.82 22.54 8.20
CA ASP A 92 -0.78 22.55 6.74
C ASP A 92 -2.03 23.22 6.16
N LEU A 93 -1.82 24.15 5.21
CA LEU A 93 -2.87 24.81 4.44
C LEU A 93 -2.92 24.23 3.02
N CYS A 94 -3.98 23.48 2.71
CA CYS A 94 -4.09 22.68 1.51
C CYS A 94 -4.96 23.36 0.45
N HIS A 95 -4.37 23.72 -0.68
CA HIS A 95 -5.06 24.37 -1.79
C HIS A 95 -5.45 23.40 -2.91
N THR A 96 -4.90 22.19 -2.96
CA THR A 96 -5.23 21.18 -3.98
C THR A 96 -5.55 19.83 -3.34
N ARG A 97 -6.17 18.94 -4.13
CA ARG A 97 -6.51 17.57 -3.70
C ARG A 97 -5.26 16.79 -3.29
N GLU A 98 -4.18 16.94 -4.02
CA GLU A 98 -2.90 16.27 -3.76
C GLU A 98 -2.25 16.79 -2.48
N GLN A 99 -2.27 18.12 -2.27
CA GLN A 99 -1.77 18.72 -1.03
C GLN A 99 -2.55 18.21 0.18
N LEU A 100 -3.89 18.14 0.06
CA LEU A 100 -4.74 17.58 1.12
C LEU A 100 -4.44 16.10 1.37
N ALA A 101 -4.27 15.29 0.32
CA ALA A 101 -3.92 13.88 0.46
C ALA A 101 -2.59 13.68 1.22
N VAL A 102 -1.56 14.47 0.88
CA VAL A 102 -0.25 14.43 1.55
C VAL A 102 -0.36 14.91 3.00
N ALA A 103 -1.09 16.00 3.26
CA ALA A 103 -1.27 16.52 4.61
C ALA A 103 -2.07 15.56 5.50
N LEU A 104 -3.09 14.88 4.96
CA LEU A 104 -3.83 13.82 5.66
C LEU A 104 -2.95 12.59 5.94
N ALA A 105 -2.08 12.21 5.01
CA ALA A 105 -1.17 11.08 5.21
C ALA A 105 -0.12 11.37 6.30
N ARG A 106 0.33 12.63 6.41
CA ARG A 106 1.26 13.10 7.46
C ARG A 106 0.57 13.25 8.81
N ASN A 107 -0.59 13.90 8.85
CA ASN A 107 -1.35 14.20 10.05
C ASN A 107 -2.50 13.19 10.21
N TRP A 108 -2.15 11.89 10.29
CA TRP A 108 -3.12 10.80 10.22
C TRP A 108 -4.20 10.88 11.30
N ASP A 109 -3.81 11.11 12.56
CA ASP A 109 -4.75 11.17 13.68
C ASP A 109 -5.71 12.38 13.62
N ASP A 110 -5.26 13.51 13.05
CA ASP A 110 -6.14 14.65 12.75
C ASP A 110 -7.12 14.27 11.64
N GLY A 111 -6.63 13.63 10.57
CA GLY A 111 -7.48 13.18 9.46
C GLY A 111 -8.56 12.19 9.89
N VAL A 112 -8.22 11.24 10.77
CA VAL A 112 -9.18 10.29 11.35
C VAL A 112 -10.26 11.04 12.16
N ARG A 113 -9.87 12.04 12.96
CA ARG A 113 -10.79 12.89 13.70
C ARG A 113 -11.71 13.68 12.76
N ASP A 114 -11.16 14.29 11.72
CA ASP A 114 -11.91 15.10 10.75
C ASP A 114 -12.93 14.27 9.95
N ILE A 115 -12.60 13.02 9.63
CA ILE A 115 -13.56 12.08 9.01
C ILE A 115 -14.65 11.67 10.02
N SER A 116 -14.26 11.27 11.23
CA SER A 116 -15.18 10.78 12.26
C SER A 116 -16.22 11.85 12.65
N ASN A 117 -15.79 13.11 12.74
CA ASN A 117 -16.64 14.26 13.05
C ASN A 117 -17.43 14.78 11.83
N ALA A 118 -17.31 14.13 10.67
CA ALA A 118 -17.92 14.57 9.41
C ALA A 118 -17.47 15.95 8.92
N GLN A 119 -16.34 16.47 9.42
CA GLN A 119 -15.83 17.78 9.06
C GLN A 119 -15.40 17.83 7.59
N LEU A 120 -14.67 16.81 7.14
CA LEU A 120 -14.29 16.68 5.72
C LEU A 120 -15.52 16.53 4.81
N LEU A 121 -16.52 15.77 5.24
CA LEU A 121 -17.77 15.60 4.49
C LEU A 121 -18.54 16.92 4.35
N ALA A 122 -18.71 17.65 5.45
CA ALA A 122 -19.37 18.96 5.45
C ALA A 122 -18.60 19.94 4.56
N TRP A 123 -17.28 19.96 4.65
CA TRP A 123 -16.45 20.84 3.84
C TRP A 123 -16.51 20.53 2.34
N PHE A 124 -16.44 19.25 1.94
CA PHE A 124 -16.61 18.88 0.53
C PHE A 124 -18.01 19.21 -0.01
N ARG A 125 -19.05 19.05 0.83
CA ARG A 125 -20.45 19.32 0.45
C ARG A 125 -20.76 20.82 0.37
N ASP A 126 -20.44 21.56 1.41
CA ASP A 126 -20.94 22.92 1.64
C ASP A 126 -20.00 23.97 1.04
N VAL A 127 -18.68 23.75 1.16
CA VAL A 127 -17.64 24.69 0.70
C VAL A 127 -17.21 24.37 -0.73
N GLN A 128 -16.72 23.16 -0.98
CA GLN A 128 -16.21 22.77 -2.31
C GLN A 128 -17.31 22.48 -3.32
N LYS A 129 -18.50 22.09 -2.84
CA LYS A 129 -19.62 21.59 -3.65
C LYS A 129 -19.22 20.43 -4.57
N ASP A 130 -18.31 19.59 -4.10
CA ASP A 130 -17.80 18.42 -4.83
C ASP A 130 -18.66 17.19 -4.53
N GLN A 131 -19.65 16.96 -5.39
CA GLN A 131 -20.58 15.84 -5.22
C GLN A 131 -19.92 14.47 -5.35
N ASN A 132 -18.80 14.35 -6.07
CA ASN A 132 -18.12 13.07 -6.23
C ASN A 132 -17.38 12.69 -4.95
N ALA A 133 -16.64 13.62 -4.35
CA ALA A 133 -15.98 13.41 -3.06
C ALA A 133 -17.02 13.11 -1.94
N VAL A 134 -18.17 13.80 -1.95
CA VAL A 134 -19.25 13.54 -1.00
C VAL A 134 -19.83 12.13 -1.14
N ARG A 135 -20.06 11.65 -2.37
CA ARG A 135 -20.55 10.27 -2.61
C ARG A 135 -19.57 9.24 -2.05
N VAL A 136 -18.28 9.39 -2.37
CA VAL A 136 -17.20 8.53 -1.87
C VAL A 136 -17.19 8.48 -0.34
N LEU A 137 -17.27 9.64 0.33
CA LEU A 137 -17.30 9.71 1.80
C LEU A 137 -18.58 9.12 2.41
N LEU A 138 -19.73 9.28 1.76
CA LEU A 138 -20.99 8.69 2.21
C LEU A 138 -20.96 7.17 2.06
N ASP A 139 -20.52 6.65 0.92
CA ASP A 139 -20.43 5.21 0.67
C ASP A 139 -19.53 4.52 1.71
N MET A 140 -18.38 5.12 2.00
CA MET A 140 -17.44 4.64 3.03
C MET A 140 -18.04 4.64 4.44
N ARG A 141 -18.85 5.64 4.77
CA ARG A 141 -19.50 5.75 6.09
C ARG A 141 -20.60 4.73 6.29
N HIS A 142 -21.33 4.37 5.22
CA HIS A 142 -22.41 3.38 5.31
C HIS A 142 -21.87 1.96 5.53
N ASP A 143 -20.63 1.69 5.13
CA ASP A 143 -19.98 0.42 5.38
C ASP A 143 -19.42 0.34 6.81
N LYS A 144 -20.24 -0.19 7.72
CA LYS A 144 -19.89 -0.39 9.14
C LYS A 144 -18.72 -1.35 9.37
N LYS A 145 -18.27 -2.10 8.37
CA LYS A 145 -17.14 -3.03 8.50
C LYS A 145 -15.79 -2.32 8.30
N LEU A 146 -15.78 -1.14 7.67
CA LEU A 146 -14.59 -0.36 7.40
C LEU A 146 -14.19 0.45 8.64
N SER A 147 -12.96 0.24 9.12
CA SER A 147 -12.37 1.10 10.15
C SER A 147 -12.17 2.52 9.61
N VAL A 148 -12.19 3.51 10.49
CA VAL A 148 -12.02 4.93 10.10
C VAL A 148 -10.66 5.16 9.44
N ASP A 149 -9.62 4.44 9.86
CA ASP A 149 -8.30 4.45 9.22
C ASP A 149 -8.38 4.05 7.73
N VAL A 150 -9.13 3.02 7.38
CA VAL A 150 -9.27 2.58 5.98
C VAL A 150 -10.13 3.56 5.18
N GLN A 151 -11.12 4.17 5.81
CA GLN A 151 -11.87 5.26 5.18
C GLN A 151 -10.95 6.44 4.83
N LEU A 152 -10.05 6.82 5.75
CA LEU A 152 -9.04 7.84 5.50
C LEU A 152 -8.10 7.45 4.35
N LEU A 153 -7.57 6.22 4.38
CA LEU A 153 -6.71 5.72 3.32
C LEU A 153 -7.37 5.80 1.94
N ARG A 154 -8.62 5.31 1.83
CA ARG A 154 -9.34 5.33 0.55
C ARG A 154 -9.65 6.75 0.09
N LEU A 155 -9.92 7.68 1.01
CA LEU A 155 -10.04 9.10 0.68
C LEU A 155 -8.73 9.66 0.13
N ILE A 156 -7.60 9.39 0.79
CA ILE A 156 -6.27 9.82 0.35
C ILE A 156 -5.99 9.30 -1.08
N LEU A 157 -6.27 8.02 -1.33
CA LEU A 157 -6.10 7.39 -2.65
C LEU A 157 -7.05 7.96 -3.71
N TYR A 158 -8.28 8.32 -3.33
CA TYR A 158 -9.23 9.01 -4.21
C TYR A 158 -8.74 10.40 -4.59
N LEU A 159 -8.17 11.14 -3.63
CA LEU A 159 -7.65 12.49 -3.86
C LEU A 159 -6.33 12.49 -4.64
N ALA A 160 -5.46 11.51 -4.40
CA ALA A 160 -4.17 11.37 -5.04
C ALA A 160 -3.84 9.88 -5.28
N PRO A 161 -4.25 9.29 -6.42
CA PRO A 161 -4.03 7.87 -6.70
C PRO A 161 -2.55 7.50 -6.87
N GLY A 162 -1.70 8.49 -7.18
CA GLY A 162 -0.24 8.30 -7.31
C GLY A 162 0.57 8.62 -6.05
N ILE A 163 -0.08 8.79 -4.88
CA ILE A 163 0.64 9.09 -3.64
C ILE A 163 1.58 7.92 -3.28
N PRO A 164 2.79 8.19 -2.76
CA PRO A 164 3.65 7.15 -2.22
C PRO A 164 2.91 6.30 -1.17
N PRO A 165 3.21 5.00 -1.10
CA PRO A 165 2.46 4.11 -0.23
C PRO A 165 2.88 4.32 1.23
N VAL A 166 1.93 4.82 2.02
CA VAL A 166 2.11 5.22 3.41
C VAL A 166 0.92 4.73 4.24
N TRP A 167 1.20 4.20 5.42
CA TRP A 167 0.21 3.78 6.39
C TRP A 167 0.55 4.38 7.75
N ARG A 168 -0.34 5.22 8.30
CA ARG A 168 -0.15 5.91 9.59
C ARG A 168 1.21 6.63 9.72
N GLY A 169 1.61 7.33 8.65
CA GLY A 169 2.88 8.05 8.59
C GLY A 169 4.11 7.20 8.29
N GLU A 170 3.98 5.87 8.18
CA GLU A 170 5.09 4.97 7.84
C GLU A 170 5.02 4.50 6.39
N THR A 171 6.16 4.46 5.70
CA THR A 171 6.26 3.92 4.34
C THR A 171 6.00 2.41 4.33
N ILE A 172 5.19 1.94 3.38
CA ILE A 172 4.84 0.50 3.22
C ILE A 172 5.45 -0.12 1.97
N GLU A 173 6.63 0.35 1.57
CA GLU A 173 7.43 -0.29 0.52
C GLU A 173 7.96 -1.65 1.00
N LEU A 174 8.32 -2.52 0.05
CA LEU A 174 8.81 -3.87 0.34
C LEU A 174 9.94 -3.90 1.40
N PRO A 175 10.98 -3.04 1.35
CA PRO A 175 12.04 -3.05 2.36
C PRO A 175 11.53 -2.76 3.78
N ALA A 176 10.56 -1.84 3.90
CA ALA A 176 9.96 -1.49 5.19
C ALA A 176 9.14 -2.66 5.74
N ILE A 177 8.30 -3.29 4.91
CA ILE A 177 7.52 -4.47 5.28
C ILE A 177 8.44 -5.62 5.74
N LEU A 178 9.53 -5.89 5.02
CA LEU A 178 10.48 -6.94 5.38
C LEU A 178 11.27 -6.61 6.66
N SER A 179 11.54 -5.34 6.93
CA SER A 179 12.13 -4.91 8.21
C SER A 179 11.20 -5.22 9.39
N TYR A 180 9.91 -4.91 9.26
CA TYR A 180 8.90 -5.28 10.26
C TYR A 180 8.75 -6.80 10.41
N ALA A 181 8.76 -7.56 9.31
CA ALA A 181 8.75 -9.02 9.37
C ALA A 181 9.96 -9.57 10.15
N ASN A 182 11.17 -9.05 9.89
CA ASN A 182 12.37 -9.46 10.62
C ASN A 182 12.32 -9.12 12.11
N ARG A 183 11.78 -7.96 12.49
CA ARG A 183 11.56 -7.60 13.91
C ARG A 183 10.55 -8.52 14.57
N SER A 184 9.43 -8.80 13.90
CA SER A 184 8.42 -9.75 14.38
C SER A 184 8.98 -11.16 14.57
N LEU A 185 9.86 -11.63 13.68
CA LEU A 185 10.52 -12.93 13.82
C LEU A 185 11.49 -13.00 15.02
N LYS A 186 11.99 -11.85 15.49
CA LYS A 186 12.80 -11.73 16.70
C LYS A 186 11.98 -11.60 17.99
N GLY A 187 10.65 -11.60 17.89
CA GLY A 187 9.74 -11.51 19.04
C GLY A 187 9.17 -10.13 19.32
N ASP A 188 9.30 -9.17 18.40
CA ASP A 188 8.67 -7.84 18.54
C ASP A 188 7.14 -7.93 18.29
N GLU A 189 6.36 -7.83 19.36
CA GLU A 189 4.89 -7.91 19.30
C GLU A 189 4.26 -6.72 18.58
N LEU A 190 4.87 -5.53 18.65
CA LEU A 190 4.36 -4.34 17.95
C LEU A 190 4.49 -4.53 16.45
N ALA A 191 5.61 -5.07 15.98
CA ALA A 191 5.83 -5.38 14.57
C ALA A 191 4.85 -6.46 14.06
N SER A 192 4.57 -7.48 14.88
CA SER A 192 3.58 -8.52 14.57
C SER A 192 2.16 -7.94 14.45
N SER A 193 1.77 -7.10 15.41
CA SER A 193 0.48 -6.40 15.41
C SER A 193 0.34 -5.48 14.20
N TRP A 194 1.39 -4.74 13.84
CA TRP A 194 1.41 -3.87 12.67
C TRP A 194 1.19 -4.65 11.36
N LEU A 195 1.88 -5.78 11.17
CA LEU A 195 1.69 -6.64 9.99
C LEU A 195 0.27 -7.22 9.91
N ASN A 196 -0.27 -7.62 11.06
CA ASN A 196 -1.64 -8.12 11.15
C ASN A 196 -2.67 -7.02 10.82
N GLN A 197 -2.45 -5.78 11.28
CA GLN A 197 -3.30 -4.65 10.91
C GLN A 197 -3.22 -4.35 9.41
N LEU A 198 -2.01 -4.35 8.85
CA LEU A 198 -1.78 -4.11 7.43
C LEU A 198 -2.57 -5.09 6.54
N TYR A 199 -2.57 -6.38 6.93
CA TYR A 199 -3.31 -7.44 6.25
C TYR A 199 -4.83 -7.35 6.49
N ASN A 200 -5.28 -7.23 7.75
CA ASN A 200 -6.71 -7.24 8.08
C ASN A 200 -7.46 -6.03 7.54
N TYR A 201 -6.79 -4.88 7.47
CA TYR A 201 -7.37 -3.66 6.93
C TYR A 201 -7.28 -3.55 5.40
N GLY A 202 -6.66 -4.53 4.73
CA GLY A 202 -6.56 -4.54 3.28
C GLY A 202 -5.79 -3.34 2.72
N VAL A 203 -4.76 -2.87 3.45
CA VAL A 203 -4.05 -1.62 3.13
C VAL A 203 -3.31 -1.75 1.80
N LEU A 204 -2.62 -2.87 1.61
CA LEU A 204 -1.86 -3.13 0.38
C LEU A 204 -2.80 -3.34 -0.80
N GLU A 205 -3.95 -3.99 -0.58
CA GLU A 205 -5.01 -4.17 -1.56
C GLU A 205 -5.53 -2.81 -2.04
N ALA A 206 -5.78 -1.87 -1.13
CA ALA A 206 -6.23 -0.53 -1.49
C ALA A 206 -5.23 0.20 -2.40
N TYR A 207 -3.93 0.08 -2.12
CA TYR A 207 -2.88 0.64 -2.99
C TYR A 207 -2.74 -0.10 -4.33
N ALA A 208 -2.92 -1.41 -4.34
CA ALA A 208 -2.93 -2.20 -5.57
C ALA A 208 -4.09 -1.79 -6.48
N ASP A 209 -5.29 -1.60 -5.91
CA ASP A 209 -6.50 -1.15 -6.62
C ASP A 209 -6.35 0.29 -7.15
N ALA A 210 -5.61 1.14 -6.43
CA ALA A 210 -5.26 2.49 -6.89
C ALA A 210 -4.25 2.51 -8.06
N GLY A 211 -3.70 1.35 -8.45
CA GLY A 211 -2.84 1.19 -9.62
C GLY A 211 -1.35 0.98 -9.31
N ASN A 212 -0.97 0.79 -8.04
CA ASN A 212 0.41 0.51 -7.68
C ASN A 212 0.78 -0.95 -8.00
N LYS A 213 1.45 -1.16 -9.13
CA LYS A 213 1.85 -2.49 -9.64
C LYS A 213 2.81 -3.23 -8.72
N GLU A 214 3.73 -2.53 -8.05
CA GLU A 214 4.69 -3.15 -7.15
C GLU A 214 3.98 -3.74 -5.94
N ILE A 215 3.07 -2.97 -5.34
CA ILE A 215 2.25 -3.43 -4.23
C ILE A 215 1.30 -4.54 -4.66
N ALA A 216 0.70 -4.46 -5.85
CA ALA A 216 -0.14 -5.53 -6.38
C ALA A 216 0.59 -6.88 -6.44
N ASN A 217 1.87 -6.88 -6.82
CA ASN A 217 2.69 -8.10 -6.82
C ASN A 217 2.93 -8.63 -5.39
N ILE A 218 3.18 -7.74 -4.42
CA ILE A 218 3.33 -8.11 -3.00
C ILE A 218 2.05 -8.75 -2.47
N VAL A 219 0.90 -8.11 -2.69
CA VAL A 219 -0.43 -8.62 -2.31
C VAL A 219 -0.66 -10.01 -2.89
N GLN A 220 -0.44 -10.18 -4.19
CA GLN A 220 -0.65 -11.47 -4.86
C GLN A 220 0.20 -12.57 -4.25
N LYS A 221 1.51 -12.33 -4.07
CA LYS A 221 2.42 -13.33 -3.48
C LYS A 221 2.07 -13.65 -2.04
N TRP A 222 1.77 -12.64 -1.24
CA TRP A 222 1.43 -12.81 0.17
C TRP A 222 0.10 -13.58 0.33
N GLN A 223 -0.96 -13.16 -0.34
CA GLN A 223 -2.26 -13.84 -0.30
C GLN A 223 -2.18 -15.27 -0.85
N HIS A 224 -1.43 -15.50 -1.92
CA HIS A 224 -1.22 -16.84 -2.47
C HIS A 224 -0.55 -17.77 -1.45
N CYS A 225 0.50 -17.30 -0.78
CA CYS A 225 1.18 -18.09 0.25
C CYS A 225 0.28 -18.34 1.47
N CYS A 226 -0.47 -17.33 1.94
CA CYS A 226 -1.46 -17.51 3.00
C CYS A 226 -2.49 -18.60 2.66
N LYS A 227 -3.00 -18.63 1.42
CA LYS A 227 -3.95 -19.65 0.96
C LYS A 227 -3.33 -21.05 0.96
N GLN A 228 -2.09 -21.18 0.48
CA GLN A 228 -1.37 -22.46 0.49
C GLN A 228 -1.16 -22.99 1.90
N ILE A 229 -0.76 -22.13 2.85
CA ILE A 229 -0.58 -22.50 4.26
C ILE A 229 -1.92 -22.92 4.87
N GLN A 230 -2.99 -22.17 4.60
CA GLN A 230 -4.32 -22.52 5.09
C GLN A 230 -4.78 -23.90 4.58
N GLN A 231 -4.54 -24.20 3.30
CA GLN A 231 -4.86 -25.50 2.72
C GLN A 231 -4.02 -26.62 3.36
N ALA A 232 -2.70 -26.44 3.47
CA ALA A 232 -1.81 -27.40 4.11
C ALA A 232 -2.21 -27.67 5.58
N TRP A 233 -2.61 -26.64 6.31
CA TRP A 233 -3.08 -26.76 7.68
C TRP A 233 -4.39 -27.56 7.76
N GLN A 234 -5.33 -27.34 6.85
CA GLN A 234 -6.59 -28.12 6.78
C GLN A 234 -6.35 -29.60 6.48
N GLU A 235 -5.43 -29.91 5.55
CA GLU A 235 -5.04 -31.29 5.23
C GLU A 235 -4.39 -31.98 6.44
N ALA A 236 -3.44 -31.32 7.09
CA ALA A 236 -2.78 -31.83 8.29
C ALA A 236 -3.75 -32.02 9.46
N PHE A 237 -4.67 -31.06 9.68
CA PHE A 237 -5.69 -31.14 10.70
C PHE A 237 -6.67 -32.29 10.46
N GLY A 238 -7.04 -32.55 9.20
CA GLY A 238 -7.83 -33.71 8.80
C GLY A 238 -7.16 -35.03 9.23
N LEU A 239 -5.86 -35.18 8.96
CA LEU A 239 -5.10 -36.36 9.39
C LEU A 239 -5.09 -36.50 10.91
N VAL A 240 -4.84 -35.42 11.66
CA VAL A 240 -4.89 -35.45 13.14
C VAL A 240 -6.25 -35.91 13.63
N LYS A 241 -7.34 -35.42 13.04
CA LYS A 241 -8.70 -35.84 13.39
C LYS A 241 -8.94 -37.32 13.11
N ASP A 242 -8.49 -37.83 11.98
CA ASP A 242 -8.67 -39.25 11.60
C ASP A 242 -7.88 -40.20 12.51
N TYR A 243 -6.68 -39.80 12.95
CA TYR A 243 -5.89 -40.59 13.90
C TYR A 243 -6.37 -40.43 15.35
N ALA A 244 -6.94 -39.28 15.73
CA ALA A 244 -7.48 -39.03 17.06
C ALA A 244 -8.85 -39.70 17.32
N SER A 245 -9.60 -40.07 16.27
CA SER A 245 -11.01 -40.49 16.38
C SER A 245 -11.29 -41.99 16.26
N LYS A 246 -10.28 -42.86 16.39
CA LYS A 246 -10.54 -44.30 16.56
C LYS A 246 -10.91 -44.59 18.02
N HIS A 247 -12.18 -44.36 18.32
CA HIS A 247 -12.84 -44.71 19.57
C HIS A 247 -12.77 -46.23 19.84
N LEU A 248 -11.78 -46.65 20.63
CA LEU A 248 -11.92 -47.82 21.49
C LEU A 248 -12.31 -47.35 22.91
N PRO A 249 -13.03 -48.17 23.69
CA PRO A 249 -13.35 -47.83 25.07
C PRO A 249 -12.06 -47.91 25.91
N GLY A 250 -11.42 -46.77 26.20
CA GLY A 250 -10.27 -46.69 27.12
C GLY A 250 -9.28 -45.54 26.95
N GLU A 251 -9.21 -44.83 25.83
CA GLU A 251 -8.08 -43.91 25.50
C GLU A 251 -8.51 -42.88 24.43
N TYR A 252 -8.04 -41.64 24.30
CA TYR A 252 -7.29 -40.69 25.13
C TYR A 252 -8.13 -39.41 25.20
N ALA A 253 -8.21 -38.78 26.37
CA ALA A 253 -8.85 -37.50 26.52
C ALA A 253 -7.96 -36.41 25.90
N ASN A 254 -8.50 -35.51 25.08
CA ASN A 254 -7.73 -34.34 24.61
C ASN A 254 -7.41 -33.48 25.84
N ILE A 255 -6.20 -33.65 26.37
CA ILE A 255 -5.74 -33.04 27.62
C ILE A 255 -5.82 -31.52 27.50
N ASP A 256 -5.51 -30.95 26.33
CA ASP A 256 -5.57 -29.50 26.15
C ASP A 256 -7.01 -28.96 26.21
N LYS A 257 -7.96 -29.71 25.64
CA LYS A 257 -9.38 -29.39 25.78
C LYS A 257 -9.86 -29.53 27.23
N LEU A 258 -9.41 -30.56 27.94
CA LEU A 258 -9.86 -30.87 29.30
C LEU A 258 -9.21 -30.00 30.38
N VAL A 259 -7.95 -29.65 30.21
CA VAL A 259 -7.15 -28.90 31.19
C VAL A 259 -7.16 -27.41 30.91
N TYR A 260 -7.13 -27.01 29.63
CA TYR A 260 -7.02 -25.61 29.23
C TYR A 260 -8.23 -25.05 28.50
N GLY A 261 -9.23 -25.88 28.17
CA GLY A 261 -10.41 -25.45 27.40
C GLY A 261 -10.09 -25.03 25.96
N ILE A 262 -8.90 -25.38 25.46
CA ILE A 262 -8.46 -25.02 24.12
C ILE A 262 -9.08 -26.02 23.14
N GLU A 263 -9.92 -25.53 22.22
CA GLU A 263 -10.40 -26.35 21.11
C GLU A 263 -9.27 -26.56 20.10
N ALA A 264 -9.08 -27.79 19.63
CA ALA A 264 -8.07 -28.11 18.62
C ALA A 264 -8.31 -27.38 17.27
N ASP A 265 -9.50 -26.81 17.07
CA ASP A 265 -9.92 -26.09 15.85
C ASP A 265 -9.43 -24.63 15.83
N ASP A 266 -8.65 -24.20 16.82
CA ASP A 266 -8.08 -22.86 16.88
C ASP A 266 -7.04 -22.72 15.76
N ARG A 267 -7.53 -22.26 14.60
CA ARG A 267 -6.74 -21.89 13.42
C ARG A 267 -5.43 -21.29 13.86
N ALA A 268 -4.32 -21.85 13.38
CA ALA A 268 -3.00 -21.29 13.62
C ALA A 268 -3.12 -19.77 13.37
N PRO A 269 -2.92 -18.93 14.40
CA PRO A 269 -3.35 -17.55 14.33
C PRO A 269 -2.61 -16.87 13.18
N LEU A 270 -3.30 -16.61 12.07
CA LEU A 270 -2.71 -16.00 10.87
C LEU A 270 -1.94 -14.72 11.22
N HIS A 271 -2.43 -14.01 12.23
CA HIS A 271 -1.79 -12.83 12.82
C HIS A 271 -0.34 -13.07 13.29
N LYS A 272 -0.01 -14.26 13.80
CA LYS A 272 1.36 -14.63 14.21
C LYS A 272 2.19 -15.21 13.05
N LEU A 273 1.56 -15.58 11.95
CA LEU A 273 2.21 -16.24 10.83
C LEU A 273 2.65 -15.26 9.73
N HIS A 274 2.10 -14.06 9.65
CA HIS A 274 2.43 -13.06 8.62
C HIS A 274 3.94 -12.86 8.42
N ALA A 275 4.70 -12.71 9.51
CA ALA A 275 6.16 -12.54 9.41
C ALA A 275 6.87 -13.78 8.84
N ARG A 276 6.40 -14.98 9.18
CA ARG A 276 6.92 -16.25 8.64
C ARG A 276 6.54 -16.43 7.19
N VAL A 277 5.30 -16.09 6.82
CA VAL A 277 4.81 -16.09 5.43
C VAL A 277 5.67 -15.19 4.56
N LEU A 278 5.92 -13.95 5.01
CA LEU A 278 6.78 -13.01 4.28
C LEU A 278 8.22 -13.53 4.15
N ALA A 279 8.77 -14.17 5.18
CA ALA A 279 10.08 -14.80 5.09
C ALA A 279 10.11 -15.98 4.11
N LEU A 280 9.06 -16.82 4.07
CA LEU A 280 8.96 -17.90 3.08
C LEU A 280 8.91 -17.38 1.64
N VAL A 281 8.24 -16.25 1.40
CA VAL A 281 8.06 -15.68 0.06
C VAL A 281 9.31 -14.96 -0.45
N TYR A 282 10.05 -14.29 0.44
CA TYR A 282 11.12 -13.36 0.04
C TYR A 282 12.53 -13.76 0.48
N ASP A 283 12.70 -14.74 1.37
CA ASP A 283 14.01 -15.29 1.76
C ASP A 283 14.09 -16.79 1.39
N GLU A 284 14.76 -17.10 0.27
CA GLU A 284 14.95 -18.46 -0.22
C GLU A 284 15.68 -19.39 0.78
N ARG A 285 16.51 -18.81 1.67
CA ARG A 285 17.27 -19.57 2.67
C ARG A 285 16.47 -19.83 3.93
N TRP A 286 15.35 -19.15 4.14
CA TRP A 286 14.53 -19.32 5.33
C TRP A 286 13.83 -20.68 5.37
N PRO A 287 13.14 -21.15 4.30
CA PRO A 287 12.57 -22.50 4.23
C PRO A 287 13.61 -23.61 4.51
N GLU A 288 14.81 -23.49 3.95
CA GLU A 288 15.87 -24.49 4.15
C GLU A 288 16.32 -24.59 5.61
N ARG A 289 16.50 -23.43 6.26
CA ARG A 289 16.83 -23.37 7.69
C ARG A 289 15.70 -23.94 8.55
N LEU A 290 14.45 -23.66 8.18
CA LEU A 290 13.28 -24.19 8.87
C LEU A 290 13.20 -25.72 8.73
N ARG A 291 13.37 -26.26 7.51
CA ARG A 291 13.42 -27.71 7.26
C ARG A 291 14.45 -28.40 8.15
N LYS A 292 15.69 -27.91 8.19
CA LYS A 292 16.75 -28.49 9.02
C LYS A 292 16.38 -28.52 10.51
N ARG A 293 15.77 -27.45 11.03
CA ARG A 293 15.31 -27.40 12.42
C ARG A 293 14.16 -28.38 12.69
N LEU A 294 13.18 -28.42 11.78
CA LEU A 294 12.02 -29.30 11.90
C LEU A 294 12.41 -30.77 11.82
N VAL A 295 13.33 -31.16 10.93
CA VAL A 295 13.82 -32.55 10.84
C VAL A 295 14.40 -33.03 12.19
N ILE A 296 15.20 -32.19 12.86
CA ILE A 296 15.78 -32.52 14.17
C ILE A 296 14.68 -32.67 15.23
N ALA A 297 13.76 -31.70 15.32
CA ALA A 297 12.67 -31.75 16.30
C ALA A 297 11.73 -32.94 16.05
N TYR A 298 11.44 -33.21 14.79
CA TYR A 298 10.53 -34.26 14.36
C TYR A 298 11.10 -35.67 14.57
N ALA A 299 12.41 -35.86 14.39
CA ALA A 299 13.07 -37.13 14.69
C ALA A 299 12.86 -37.53 16.16
N GLY A 300 12.94 -36.57 17.08
CA GLY A 300 12.65 -36.79 18.50
C GLY A 300 11.19 -37.16 18.75
N LEU A 301 10.24 -36.49 18.09
CA LEU A 301 8.81 -36.73 18.28
C LEU A 301 8.31 -38.03 17.63
N LYS A 302 8.87 -38.43 16.49
CA LYS A 302 8.47 -39.65 15.76
C LYS A 302 8.67 -40.91 16.60
N ALA A 303 9.62 -40.89 17.54
CA ALA A 303 9.83 -41.98 18.51
C ALA A 303 8.64 -42.16 19.47
N TYR A 304 7.95 -41.07 19.82
CA TYR A 304 6.82 -41.07 20.76
C TYR A 304 5.46 -41.03 20.07
N CYS A 305 5.39 -40.58 18.81
CA CYS A 305 4.15 -40.45 18.04
C CYS A 305 4.31 -41.06 16.63
N PRO A 306 4.08 -42.38 16.48
CA PRO A 306 4.29 -43.09 15.21
C PRO A 306 3.41 -42.59 14.06
N TRP A 307 2.21 -42.07 14.38
CA TRP A 307 1.27 -41.53 13.41
C TRP A 307 1.82 -40.32 12.66
N LEU A 308 2.80 -39.60 13.22
CA LEU A 308 3.45 -38.48 12.54
C LEU A 308 3.99 -38.90 11.19
N SER A 309 4.45 -40.15 11.02
CA SER A 309 4.92 -40.67 9.73
C SER A 309 3.92 -40.47 8.56
N ALA A 310 2.62 -40.35 8.84
CA ALA A 310 1.59 -40.06 7.85
C ALA A 310 1.64 -38.63 7.26
N LEU A 311 2.32 -37.68 7.93
CA LEU A 311 2.57 -36.33 7.42
C LEU A 311 3.65 -36.30 6.32
N GLY A 312 4.37 -37.40 6.11
CA GLY A 312 5.41 -37.51 5.09
C GLY A 312 6.80 -37.03 5.54
N GLU A 313 7.69 -36.84 4.56
CA GLU A 313 9.08 -36.41 4.78
C GLU A 313 9.20 -34.89 4.70
N ILE A 314 9.56 -34.25 5.83
CA ILE A 314 9.72 -32.80 5.96
C ILE A 314 10.65 -32.19 4.90
N GLU A 315 11.66 -32.94 4.44
CA GLU A 315 12.61 -32.49 3.42
C GLU A 315 11.93 -32.27 2.06
N GLN A 316 10.91 -33.07 1.75
CA GLN A 316 10.18 -33.05 0.48
C GLN A 316 8.86 -32.27 0.56
N MET A 317 8.43 -31.89 1.77
CA MET A 317 7.18 -31.16 1.97
C MET A 317 7.22 -29.80 1.25
N PRO A 318 6.08 -29.37 0.65
CA PRO A 318 5.99 -28.05 0.07
C PRO A 318 6.21 -27.00 1.16
N VAL A 319 6.79 -25.87 0.75
CA VAL A 319 7.28 -24.81 1.64
C VAL A 319 6.18 -24.27 2.57
N ALA A 320 4.93 -24.24 2.09
CA ALA A 320 3.76 -23.83 2.86
C ALA A 320 3.38 -24.80 3.98
N SER A 321 3.67 -26.10 3.85
CA SER A 321 3.37 -27.12 4.87
C SER A 321 4.39 -27.17 6.01
N LEU A 322 5.42 -26.31 5.97
CA LEU A 322 6.42 -26.21 7.03
C LEU A 322 5.93 -25.37 8.24
N LEU A 323 4.82 -24.63 8.10
CA LEU A 323 4.25 -23.77 9.14
C LEU A 323 3.00 -24.36 9.78
#